data_AF-A0A1L9QYU2-F1
#
_entry.id   AF-A0A1L9QYU2-F1
#
_cell.length_a   1.000
_cell.length_b   1.000
_cell.length_c   1.000
_cell.angle_alpha   90.00
_cell.angle_beta   90.00
_cell.angle_gamma   90.00
#
_symmetry.space_group_name_H-M   'P 1'
#
loop_
_entity.id
_entity.type
_entity.pdbx_description
1 polymer ?
#
loop_
_entity_poly.entity_id
_entity_poly.type
_entity_poly.pdbx_seq_one_letter_code
_entity_poly.pdbx_strand_id
1 'polypeptide(L)' 'MNDKENMITTKIQGTDFIYNKDTHYEEDGHIYCKICNERIDGKVIPMLDKPMIIRTACKCDRDRAEQEKTVKTR' A
#
# COMPACT_ATOMS: atom_id res chain seq x y z
N MET A 1 -3.38 12.81 14.50
CA MET A 1 -3.44 13.42 13.15
C MET A 1 -4.44 12.61 12.34
N ASN A 2 -5.35 13.27 11.62
CA ASN A 2 -6.46 12.60 10.95
C ASN A 2 -5.95 11.89 9.69
N ASP A 3 -5.67 10.57 9.76
CA ASP A 3 -5.15 9.77 8.64
C ASP A 3 -5.98 9.86 7.34
N LYS A 4 -7.22 10.35 7.41
CA LYS A 4 -8.15 10.48 6.28
C LYS A 4 -7.82 11.64 5.33
N GLU A 5 -7.15 12.70 5.78
CA GLU A 5 -6.88 13.88 4.94
C GLU A 5 -5.73 13.67 3.94
N ASN A 6 -4.94 12.60 4.14
CA ASN A 6 -3.72 12.35 3.38
C ASN A 6 -3.84 11.19 2.39
N MET A 7 -5.05 10.67 2.18
CA MET A 7 -5.33 9.65 1.17
C MET A 7 -5.48 10.28 -0.21
N ILE A 8 -4.63 9.90 -1.16
CA ILE A 8 -4.69 10.28 -2.57
C ILE A 8 -5.19 9.09 -3.37
N THR A 9 -6.00 9.34 -4.40
CA THR A 9 -6.35 8.33 -5.42
C THR A 9 -5.52 8.59 -6.67
N THR A 10 -4.83 7.57 -7.16
CA THR A 10 -4.10 7.58 -8.44
C THR A 10 -4.56 6.44 -9.33
N LYS A 11 -4.18 6.45 -10.61
CA LYS A 11 -4.48 5.39 -11.56
C LYS A 11 -3.22 4.60 -11.90
N ILE A 12 -3.13 3.38 -11.36
CA ILE A 12 -2.06 2.45 -11.69
C ILE A 12 -2.58 1.54 -12.80
N GLN A 13 -1.98 1.61 -13.99
CA GLN A 13 -2.41 0.85 -15.17
C GLN A 13 -3.93 0.97 -15.45
N GLY A 14 -4.48 2.17 -15.27
CA GLY A 14 -5.91 2.46 -15.50
C GLY A 14 -6.86 2.05 -14.35
N THR A 15 -6.35 1.45 -13.28
CA THR A 15 -7.14 1.05 -12.10
C THR A 15 -6.91 2.03 -10.94
N ASP A 16 -7.99 2.45 -10.28
CA ASP A 16 -7.91 3.39 -9.16
C ASP A 16 -7.24 2.73 -7.95
N PHE A 17 -6.21 3.38 -7.41
CA PHE A 17 -5.49 2.99 -6.21
C PHE A 17 -5.43 4.13 -5.22
N ILE A 18 -5.85 3.88 -3.99
CA ILE A 18 -5.83 4.88 -2.92
C ILE A 18 -4.57 4.68 -2.10
N TYR A 19 -3.82 5.70 -1.73
CA TYR A 19 -2.66 5.53 -0.84
C TYR A 19 -2.46 6.76 0.03
N ASN A 20 -1.80 6.58 1.17
CA ASN A 20 -1.47 7.70 2.05
C ASN A 20 -0.20 8.39 1.53
N LYS A 21 -0.33 9.64 1.11
CA LYS A 21 0.75 10.47 0.55
C LYS A 21 1.84 10.83 1.55
N ASP A 22 1.60 10.72 2.85
CA ASP A 22 2.61 11.00 3.86
C ASP A 22 3.59 9.85 3.98
N THR A 23 3.07 8.63 3.95
CA THR A 23 3.84 7.39 4.15
C THR A 23 4.27 6.73 2.85
N HIS A 24 3.63 7.07 1.73
CA HIS A 24 3.92 6.53 0.40
C HIS A 24 4.09 7.63 -0.63
N TYR A 25 4.78 7.31 -1.72
CA TYR A 25 4.99 8.19 -2.86
C TYR A 25 4.77 7.43 -4.16
N GLU A 26 4.42 8.17 -5.20
CA GLU A 26 4.29 7.65 -6.56
C GLU A 26 5.57 7.92 -7.36
N GLU A 27 6.07 6.89 -8.03
CA GLU A 27 7.21 6.96 -8.94
C GLU A 27 6.96 5.98 -10.10
N ASP A 28 7.10 6.43 -11.34
CA ASP A 28 6.90 5.60 -12.55
C ASP A 28 5.52 4.89 -12.63
N GLY A 29 4.47 5.50 -12.07
CA GLY A 29 3.13 4.89 -12.01
C GLY A 29 3.00 3.74 -11.00
N HIS A 30 3.97 3.59 -10.11
CA HIS A 30 3.99 2.65 -9.00
C HIS A 30 4.07 3.38 -7.66
N ILE A 31 3.58 2.76 -6.60
CA ILE A 31 3.52 3.33 -5.27
C ILE A 31 4.50 2.63 -4.37
N TYR A 32 5.35 3.43 -3.74
CA TYR A 32 6.44 2.97 -2.90
C TYR A 32 6.28 3.49 -1.48
N CYS A 33 6.74 2.71 -0.52
CA CYS A 33 6.85 3.16 0.86
C CYS A 33 7.98 4.18 0.99
N LYS A 34 7.74 5.35 1.59
CA LYS A 34 8.79 6.36 1.84
C LYS A 34 9.85 5.92 2.84
N ILE A 35 9.55 4.91 3.66
CA ILE A 35 10.43 4.47 4.75
C ILE A 35 11.43 3.42 4.25
N CYS A 36 10.96 2.43 3.50
CA CYS A 36 11.79 1.30 3.05
C CYS A 36 11.96 1.22 1.53
N ASN A 37 11.36 2.13 0.76
CA ASN A 37 11.41 2.19 -0.70
C ASN A 37 10.93 0.91 -1.41
N GLU A 38 10.19 0.05 -0.72
CA GLU A 38 9.56 -1.10 -1.36
C GLU A 38 8.25 -0.69 -2.03
N ARG A 39 8.00 -1.34 -3.17
CA ARG A 39 6.76 -1.19 -3.92
C ARG A 39 5.59 -1.84 -3.16
N ILE A 40 4.50 -1.11 -3.01
CA ILE A 40 3.29 -1.54 -2.30
C ILE A 40 2.11 -1.84 -3.23
N ASP A 41 2.13 -1.32 -4.46
CA ASP A 41 1.15 -1.72 -5.48
C ASP A 41 1.61 -3.01 -6.17
N GLY A 42 0.73 -4.00 -6.24
CA GLY A 42 0.99 -5.28 -6.88
C GLY A 42 0.53 -5.31 -8.34
N LYS A 43 0.23 -6.53 -8.81
CA LYS A 43 -0.36 -6.73 -10.13
C LYS A 43 -1.83 -6.30 -10.11
N VAL A 44 -2.27 -5.72 -11.23
CA VAL A 44 -3.71 -5.56 -11.50
C VAL A 44 -4.28 -6.95 -11.76
N ILE A 45 -5.28 -7.35 -10.97
CA ILE A 45 -6.06 -8.55 -11.21
C ILE A 45 -7.37 -8.14 -11.88
N PRO A 46 -7.66 -8.67 -13.08
CA PRO A 46 -8.97 -8.51 -13.68
C PRO A 46 -9.98 -9.35 -12.88
N MET A 47 -10.83 -8.69 -12.10
CA MET A 47 -12.02 -9.32 -11.52
C MET A 47 -13.20 -9.16 -12.47
N LEU A 48 -14.24 -9.97 -12.27
CA LEU A 48 -15.41 -10.08 -13.14
C LEU A 48 -16.13 -8.74 -13.39
N ASP A 49 -16.14 -7.83 -12.40
CA ASP A 49 -16.84 -6.54 -12.47
C ASP A 49 -15.91 -5.31 -12.51
N LYS A 50 -14.80 -5.33 -11.76
CA LYS A 50 -13.85 -4.20 -11.71
C LYS A 50 -12.43 -4.67 -11.45
N PRO A 51 -11.43 -4.26 -12.26
CA PRO A 51 -10.04 -4.59 -11.96
C PRO A 51 -9.64 -4.04 -10.59
N MET A 52 -8.84 -4.82 -9.84
CA MET A 52 -8.31 -4.42 -8.55
C MET A 52 -6.79 -4.60 -8.52
N ILE A 53 -6.12 -3.69 -7.82
CA ILE A 53 -4.69 -3.78 -7.56
C ILE A 53 -4.49 -4.43 -6.19
N ILE A 54 -3.76 -5.55 -6.15
CA ILE A 54 -3.38 -6.16 -4.88
C ILE A 54 -2.41 -5.23 -4.16
N ARG A 55 -2.68 -4.93 -2.89
CA ARG A 55 -1.68 -4.30 -2.01
C ARG A 55 -0.69 -5.34 -1.50
N THR A 56 0.58 -5.02 -1.63
CA THR A 56 1.67 -5.80 -1.05
C THR A 56 2.15 -5.09 0.21
N ALA A 57 2.32 -5.84 1.31
CA ALA A 57 2.88 -5.32 2.54
C ALA A 57 4.37 -5.04 2.36
N CYS A 58 4.79 -3.81 2.69
CA CYS A 58 6.20 -3.46 2.71
C CYS A 58 6.89 -4.06 3.94
N LYS A 59 8.21 -3.95 4.02
CA LYS A 59 9.03 -4.43 5.14
C LYS A 59 8.56 -3.84 6.45
N CYS A 60 8.24 -2.55 6.49
CA CYS A 60 7.73 -1.89 7.69
C CYS A 60 6.43 -2.54 8.20
N ASP A 61 5.51 -2.88 7.29
CA ASP A 61 4.26 -3.54 7.64
C ASP A 61 4.48 -4.99 8.08
N ARG A 62 5.40 -5.72 7.43
CA ARG A 62 5.78 -7.08 7.82
C ARG A 62 6.41 -7.11 9.21
N ASP A 63 7.37 -6.23 9.48
CA ASP A 63 8.05 -6.12 10.76
C ASP A 63 7.06 -5.75 11.88
N ARG A 64 6.13 -4.81 11.61
CA ARG A 64 5.06 -4.45 12.55
C ARG A 64 4.12 -5.62 12.80
N ALA A 65 3.69 -6.32 11.75
CA ALA A 65 2.82 -7.48 11.88
C ALA A 65 3.49 -8.63 12.67
N GLU A 66 4.80 -8.79 12.55
CA GLU A 66 5.59 -9.73 13.34
C GLU A 66 5.67 -9.31 14.81
N GLN A 67 5.96 -8.03 15.08
CA GLN A 67 5.94 -7.49 16.45
C GLN A 67 4.57 -7.68 17.12
N GLU A 68 3.47 -7.38 16.43
CA GLU A 68 2.12 -7.57 16.97
C GLU A 68 1.78 -9.05 17.26
N LYS A 69 2.32 -9.99 16.48
CA LYS A 69 2.17 -11.44 16.74
C LYS A 69 2.96 -11.89 17.96
N THR A 70 4.20 -11.42 18.11
CA THR A 70 5.05 -11.76 19.25
C THR A 70 4.50 -11.20 20.58
N VAL A 71 3.90 -10.01 20.55
CA VAL A 71 3.27 -9.38 21.74
C VAL A 71 2.01 -10.13 22.21
N LYS A 72 1.22 -10.71 21.29
CA LYS A 72 0.00 -11.47 21.63
C LYS A 72 0.25 -12.86 22.20
N THR A 73 1.49 -13.35 22.20
CA THR A 73 1.86 -14.71 22.64
C THR A 73 2.51 -14.71 24.04
N ARG A 74 2.44 -13.59 24.78
CA ARG A 74 2.85 -13.47 26.18
C ARG A 74 1.66 -13.04 27.03
#